data_AF-A0A932P7R6-F1
#
_entry.id   AF-A0A932P7R6-F1
#
_cell.length_a   1.000
_cell.length_b   1.000
_cell.length_c   1.000
_cell.angle_alpha   90.00
_cell.angle_beta   90.00
_cell.angle_gamma   90.00
#
_symmetry.space_group_name_H-M   'P 1'
#
loop_
_entity.id
_entity.type
_entity.pdbx_description
1 polymer ?
#
loop_
_entity_poly.entity_id
_entity_poly.type
_entity_poly.pdbx_seq_one_letter_code
_entity_poly.pdbx_strand_id
1 'polypeptide(L)'
;RLPEMWKRRPVVIISYKNTLHGPCLVIPTSTDNENAANPWAHKLSIEFEGDGVASWAICNHPATVSPSRFLQFNQGMVWLPESDFNEVLSKLLKWLPKPF
;
A
#
# COMPACT_ATOMS: atom_id res chain seq x y z
N ARG A 1 -16.10 -3.48 -14.91
CA ARG A 1 -15.47 -3.62 -13.57
C ARG A 1 -14.86 -2.27 -13.23
N LEU A 2 -15.10 -1.71 -12.04
CA LEU A 2 -14.48 -0.44 -11.64
C LEU A 2 -12.97 -0.66 -11.41
N PRO A 3 -12.11 0.35 -11.62
CA PRO A 3 -10.69 0.22 -11.34
C PRO A 3 -10.46 -0.18 -9.87
N GLU A 4 -9.45 -0.99 -9.61
CA GLU A 4 -9.13 -1.61 -8.30
C GLU A 4 -8.96 -0.59 -7.16
N MET A 5 -8.71 0.68 -7.51
CA MET A 5 -8.38 1.77 -6.59
C MET A 5 -9.46 2.86 -6.57
N TRP A 6 -10.72 2.44 -6.52
CA TRP A 6 -11.88 3.33 -6.42
C TRP A 6 -12.20 3.68 -4.96
N LYS A 7 -12.55 4.95 -4.70
CA LYS A 7 -12.87 5.54 -3.37
C LYS A 7 -11.67 5.66 -2.42
N ARG A 8 -11.96 6.07 -1.18
CA ARG A 8 -11.00 6.16 -0.08
C ARG A 8 -10.51 4.76 0.30
N ARG A 9 -9.19 4.59 0.37
CA ARG A 9 -8.52 3.35 0.77
C ARG A 9 -7.35 3.65 1.70
N PRO A 10 -6.98 2.71 2.59
CA PRO A 10 -5.68 2.74 3.23
C PRO A 10 -4.56 2.75 2.16
N VAL A 11 -3.42 3.32 2.54
CA VAL A 11 -2.22 3.31 1.72
C VAL A 11 -1.01 3.09 2.62
N VAL A 12 0.01 2.42 2.09
CA VAL A 12 1.31 2.28 2.76
C VAL A 12 2.21 3.41 2.26
N ILE A 13 2.74 4.23 3.16
CA ILE A 13 3.68 5.30 2.81
C ILE A 13 5.08 4.71 2.69
N ILE A 14 5.72 4.90 1.53
CA ILE A 14 7.06 4.37 1.22
C ILE A 14 8.07 5.47 0.87
N SER A 15 7.71 6.72 1.13
CA SER A 15 8.56 7.89 0.83
C SER A 15 9.88 7.83 1.61
N TYR A 16 10.99 8.14 0.94
CA TYR A 16 12.27 8.33 1.61
C TYR A 16 12.17 9.54 2.56
N LYS A 17 12.19 9.25 3.86
CA LYS A 17 11.77 10.15 4.95
C LYS A 17 10.26 10.44 4.86
N ASN A 18 9.52 9.89 5.81
CA ASN A 18 8.06 9.98 5.93
C ASN A 18 7.57 11.39 6.38
N THR A 19 8.26 12.46 5.99
CA THR A 19 7.87 13.83 6.33
C THR A 19 6.61 14.18 5.57
N LEU A 20 5.46 14.22 6.25
CA LEU A 20 4.12 14.51 5.70
C LEU A 20 3.94 15.99 5.26
N HIS A 21 5.01 16.63 4.81
CA HIS A 21 5.06 18.04 4.38
C HIS A 21 5.38 18.21 2.88
N GLY A 22 5.65 17.11 2.16
CA GLY A 22 5.92 17.09 0.72
C GLY A 22 5.16 15.98 0.00
N PRO A 23 5.34 15.80 -1.32
CA PRO A 23 4.69 14.71 -2.05
C PRO A 23 5.05 13.35 -1.43
N CYS A 24 4.03 12.54 -1.14
CA CYS A 24 4.21 11.22 -0.57
C CYS A 24 4.08 10.15 -1.65
N LEU A 25 5.13 9.35 -1.82
CA LEU A 25 5.09 8.08 -2.51
C LEU A 25 4.37 7.05 -1.64
N VAL A 26 3.35 6.41 -2.22
CA VAL A 26 2.49 5.45 -1.54
C VAL A 26 2.27 4.18 -2.38
N ILE A 27 2.00 3.08 -1.69
CA ILE A 27 1.48 1.84 -2.24
C ILE A 27 0.00 1.70 -1.85
N PRO A 28 -0.92 1.56 -2.82
CA PRO A 28 -2.34 1.38 -2.53
C PRO A 28 -2.62 -0.01 -1.97
N THR A 29 -3.68 -0.11 -1.18
CA THR A 29 -4.12 -1.39 -0.61
C THR A 29 -5.46 -1.84 -1.18
N SER A 30 -5.68 -3.15 -1.24
CA SER A 30 -6.92 -3.78 -1.70
C SER A 30 -7.42 -4.81 -0.69
N THR A 31 -8.71 -5.09 -0.73
CA THR A 31 -9.36 -6.20 0.00
C THR A 31 -9.94 -7.24 -0.96
N ASP A 32 -9.68 -7.12 -2.27
CA ASP A 32 -10.12 -8.08 -3.27
C ASP A 32 -9.30 -9.37 -3.15
N ASN A 33 -9.98 -10.49 -2.90
CA ASN A 33 -9.38 -11.81 -2.74
C ASN A 33 -8.71 -12.33 -4.02
N GLU A 34 -9.05 -11.79 -5.20
CA GLU A 34 -8.36 -12.12 -6.45
C GLU A 34 -6.86 -11.76 -6.42
N ASN A 35 -6.46 -10.87 -5.51
CA ASN A 35 -5.05 -10.54 -5.30
C ASN A 35 -4.19 -11.71 -4.80
N ALA A 36 -4.80 -12.80 -4.33
CA ALA A 36 -4.08 -14.02 -4.05
C ALA A 36 -3.34 -14.58 -5.28
N ALA A 37 -3.84 -14.31 -6.49
CA ALA A 37 -3.20 -14.70 -7.75
C ALA A 37 -2.26 -13.62 -8.32
N ASN A 38 -2.23 -12.41 -7.75
CA ASN A 38 -1.42 -11.31 -8.25
C ASN A 38 0.02 -11.41 -7.72
N PRO A 39 1.05 -11.63 -8.56
CA PRO A 39 2.43 -11.80 -8.10
C PRO A 39 3.01 -10.53 -7.45
N TRP A 40 2.43 -9.36 -7.76
CA TRP A 40 2.83 -8.07 -7.23
C TRP A 40 2.01 -7.63 -6.02
N ALA A 41 0.99 -8.42 -5.63
CA ALA A 41 0.32 -8.23 -4.36
C ALA A 41 1.12 -8.87 -3.22
N HIS A 42 1.13 -8.22 -2.07
CA HIS A 42 1.62 -8.77 -0.81
C HIS A 42 0.46 -8.84 0.19
N LYS A 43 0.21 -10.01 0.79
CA LYS A 43 -0.80 -10.14 1.83
C LYS A 43 -0.23 -9.58 3.13
N LEU A 44 -0.86 -8.56 3.68
CA LEU A 44 -0.45 -7.95 4.93
C LEU A 44 -0.87 -8.83 6.11
N SER A 45 -0.09 -8.83 7.18
CA SER A 45 -0.43 -9.51 8.42
C SER A 45 -1.51 -8.76 9.23
N ILE A 46 -1.79 -7.51 8.85
CA ILE A 46 -2.83 -6.68 9.45
C ILE A 46 -4.07 -6.64 8.56
N GLU A 47 -5.22 -6.40 9.18
CA GLU A 47 -6.51 -6.23 8.50
C GLU A 47 -7.00 -4.79 8.67
N PHE A 48 -7.29 -4.10 7.56
CA PHE A 48 -7.77 -2.71 7.62
C PHE A 48 -9.28 -2.60 7.87
N GLU A 49 -10.07 -3.53 7.31
CA GLU A 49 -11.53 -3.55 7.48
C GLU A 49 -11.96 -4.41 8.69
N GLY A 50 -11.10 -5.32 9.16
CA GLY A 50 -11.38 -6.29 10.23
C GLY A 50 -12.14 -7.54 9.75
N ASP A 51 -12.63 -8.33 10.71
CA ASP A 51 -13.50 -9.49 10.51
C ASP A 51 -12.97 -10.58 9.55
N GLY A 52 -11.66 -10.78 9.49
CA GLY A 52 -11.03 -11.81 8.64
C GLY A 52 -10.86 -11.37 7.18
N VAL A 53 -11.10 -10.08 6.88
CA VAL A 53 -10.95 -9.53 5.52
C VAL A 53 -9.46 -9.29 5.25
N ALA A 54 -8.89 -10.14 4.39
CA ALA A 54 -7.51 -10.04 3.97
C ALA A 54 -7.22 -8.66 3.35
N SER A 55 -6.10 -8.07 3.76
CA SER A 55 -5.60 -6.81 3.22
C SER A 55 -4.35 -7.05 2.39
N TRP A 56 -4.29 -6.42 1.22
CA TRP A 56 -3.25 -6.62 0.22
C TRP A 56 -2.58 -5.30 -0.12
N ALA A 57 -1.25 -5.26 -0.19
CA ALA A 57 -0.51 -4.13 -0.76
C ALA A 57 -0.18 -4.40 -2.24
N ILE A 58 -0.56 -3.48 -3.13
CA ILE A 58 -0.44 -3.65 -4.59
C ILE A 58 0.85 -2.98 -5.07
N CYS A 59 1.96 -3.72 -5.05
CA CYS A 59 3.31 -3.16 -5.10
C CYS A 59 3.72 -2.65 -6.50
N ASN A 60 2.99 -3.01 -7.56
CA ASN A 60 3.21 -2.53 -8.93
C ASN A 60 2.41 -1.28 -9.29
N HIS A 61 1.74 -0.64 -8.32
CA HIS A 61 0.97 0.58 -8.53
C HIS A 61 1.41 1.71 -7.59
N PRO A 62 2.72 2.02 -7.51
CA PRO A 62 3.15 3.16 -6.72
C PRO A 62 2.53 4.45 -7.26
N ALA A 63 2.06 5.31 -6.35
CA ALA A 63 1.49 6.60 -6.71
C ALA A 63 2.10 7.70 -5.85
N THR A 64 2.18 8.91 -6.41
CA THR A 64 2.54 10.10 -5.65
C THR A 64 1.28 10.88 -5.33
N VAL A 65 1.05 11.16 -4.06
CA VAL A 65 -0.12 11.90 -3.58
C VAL A 65 0.30 13.05 -2.67
N SER A 66 -0.46 14.13 -2.68
CA SER A 66 -0.31 15.21 -1.71
C SER A 66 -0.73 14.72 -0.32
N PRO A 67 -0.01 15.09 0.77
CA PRO A 67 -0.44 14.81 2.14
C PRO A 67 -1.85 15.33 2.44
N SER A 68 -2.31 16.38 1.75
CA SER A 68 -3.67 16.91 1.89
C SER A 68 -4.78 15.96 1.43
N ARG A 69 -4.43 14.86 0.75
CA ARG A 69 -5.35 13.77 0.39
C ARG A 69 -5.49 12.73 1.50
N PHE A 70 -4.59 12.73 2.48
CA PHE A 70 -4.69 11.81 3.60
C PHE A 70 -5.76 12.27 4.58
N LEU A 71 -6.50 11.28 5.07
CA LEU A 71 -7.39 11.40 6.20
C LEU A 71 -6.86 10.47 7.27
N GLN A 72 -7.09 10.83 8.54
CA GLN A 72 -6.77 9.94 9.64
C GLN A 72 -7.53 8.63 9.44
N PHE A 73 -6.80 7.52 9.53
CA PHE A 73 -7.41 6.20 9.45
C PHE A 73 -8.32 5.99 10.66
N ASN A 74 -9.44 5.27 10.49
CA ASN A 74 -10.50 5.18 11.50
C ASN A 74 -10.00 4.68 12.88
N GLN A 75 -8.92 3.90 12.90
CA GLN A 75 -8.30 3.33 14.11
C GLN A 75 -7.05 4.11 14.58
N GLY A 76 -6.80 5.31 14.04
CA GLY A 76 -5.57 6.06 14.28
C GLY A 76 -4.43 5.66 13.33
N MET A 77 -3.23 6.13 13.61
CA MET A 77 -2.06 5.81 12.78
C MET A 77 -1.65 4.34 13.03
N VAL A 78 -1.72 3.52 11.98
CA VAL A 78 -1.31 2.11 12.03
C VAL A 78 0.10 1.99 11.46
N TRP A 79 1.01 1.44 12.25
CA TRP A 79 2.35 1.09 11.79
C TRP A 79 2.32 -0.28 11.14
N LEU A 80 2.87 -0.36 9.93
CA LEU A 80 3.03 -1.64 9.26
C LEU A 80 4.18 -2.42 9.91
N PRO A 81 4.02 -3.73 10.20
CA PRO A 81 5.12 -4.54 10.70
C PRO A 81 6.33 -4.50 9.75
N GLU A 82 7.54 -4.56 10.31
CA GLU A 82 8.78 -4.44 9.53
C GLU A 82 8.89 -5.51 8.45
N SER A 83 8.46 -6.74 8.74
CA SER A 83 8.43 -7.85 7.76
C SER A 83 7.56 -7.53 6.55
N ASP A 84 6.37 -6.98 6.78
CA ASP A 84 5.46 -6.61 5.71
C ASP A 84 6.01 -5.44 4.90
N PHE A 85 6.59 -4.45 5.57
CA PHE A 85 7.20 -3.31 4.90
C PHE A 85 8.36 -3.74 3.99
N ASN A 86 9.23 -4.63 4.48
CA ASN A 86 10.36 -5.15 3.71
C ASN A 86 9.91 -5.93 2.47
N GLU A 87 8.86 -6.75 2.59
CA GLU A 87 8.29 -7.47 1.44
C GLU A 87 7.65 -6.55 0.41
N VAL A 88 6.89 -5.54 0.86
CA VAL A 88 6.32 -4.51 -0.01
C VAL A 88 7.42 -3.77 -0.79
N LEU A 89 8.47 -3.35 -0.08
CA LEU A 89 9.59 -2.64 -0.69
C LEU A 89 10.35 -3.54 -1.68
N SER A 90 10.61 -4.80 -1.30
CA SER A 90 11.26 -5.80 -2.15
C SER A 90 10.50 -6.03 -3.47
N LYS A 91 9.17 -6.23 -3.39
CA LYS A 91 8.32 -6.41 -4.58
C LYS A 91 8.27 -5.17 -5.46
N LEU A 92 8.17 -3.98 -4.88
CA LEU A 92 8.22 -2.73 -5.64
C LEU A 92 9.55 -2.60 -6.39
N LEU A 93 10.69 -2.76 -5.70
CA LEU A 93 12.01 -2.63 -6.31
C LEU A 93 12.24 -3.68 -7.40
N LYS A 94 11.69 -4.90 -7.22
CA LYS A 94 11.73 -5.95 -8.24
C LYS A 94 10.90 -5.61 -9.48
N TRP A 95 9.79 -4.89 -9.31
CA TRP A 95 8.92 -4.45 -10.40
C TRP A 95 9.52 -3.27 -11.20
N LEU A 96 10.28 -2.39 -10.54
CA LEU A 96 10.90 -1.24 -11.18
C LEU A 96 11.99 -1.64 -12.21
N PRO A 97 12.13 -0.86 -13.30
CA PRO A 97 13.19 -1.10 -14.28
C PRO A 97 14.57 -0.90 -13.65
N LYS A 98 15.56 -1.64 -14.18
CA LYS A 98 16.95 -1.55 -13.75
C LYS A 98 17.74 -0.64 -14.71
N PRO A 99 18.73 0.12 -14.23
CA PRO A 99 19.68 0.82 -15.09
C PRO A 99 20.35 -0.14 -16.08
N PHE A 100 20.68 0.38 -17.27
CA PHE A 100 21.41 -0.35 -18.30
C PHE A 100 22.91 -0.42 -18.01
#